data_AF-A0A6G2D6W2-F1
#
_entry.id   AF-A0A6G2D6W2-F1
#
_cell.length_a   1.000
_cell.length_b   1.000
_cell.length_c   1.000
_cell.angle_alpha   90.00
_cell.angle_beta   90.00
_cell.angle_gamma   90.00
#
_symmetry.space_group_name_H-M   'P 1'
#
loop_
_entity.id
_entity.type
_entity.pdbx_description
1 polymer ?
#
loop_
_entity_poly.entity_id
_entity_poly.type
_entity_poly.pdbx_seq_one_letter_code
_entity_poly.pdbx_strand_id
1 'polypeptide(L)' 'MGDLSFKAVGYPWRLYCGARVIEQGLREAVERAGGQRVFVICSPSVNRRTDTVTRIAAVLGERFAGVFEGVEKDST' A
#
# COMPACT_ATOMS: atom_id res chain seq x y z
N MET A 1 -3.05 20.15 -40.58
CA MET A 1 -3.55 19.24 -39.53
C MET A 1 -2.32 18.80 -38.74
N GLY A 2 -2.07 19.40 -37.57
CA GLY A 2 -0.82 19.20 -36.83
C GLY A 2 -0.72 17.77 -36.30
N ASP A 3 0.47 17.18 -36.46
CA ASP A 3 0.80 15.83 -36.03
C ASP A 3 0.79 15.74 -34.49
N LEU A 4 -0.23 15.08 -33.93
CA LEU A 4 -0.38 14.85 -32.49
C LEU A 4 0.40 13.60 -32.11
N SER A 5 1.74 13.68 -32.12
CA SER A 5 2.58 12.61 -31.61
C SER A 5 2.59 12.65 -30.08
N PHE A 6 2.18 11.56 -29.42
CA PHE A 6 2.33 11.40 -27.97
C PHE A 6 3.07 10.11 -27.64
N LYS A 7 3.77 10.10 -26.49
CA LYS A 7 4.46 8.93 -25.95
C LYS A 7 3.98 8.67 -24.52
N ALA A 8 3.52 7.45 -24.27
CA ALA A 8 3.20 6.97 -22.94
C ALA A 8 4.15 5.84 -22.55
N VAL A 9 4.69 5.87 -21.34
CA VAL A 9 5.55 4.83 -20.76
C VAL A 9 5.02 4.48 -19.38
N GLY A 10 4.89 3.19 -19.09
CA GLY A 10 4.50 2.68 -17.78
C GLY A 10 5.54 1.71 -17.24
N TYR A 11 5.74 1.73 -15.93
CA TYR A 11 6.50 0.71 -15.21
C TYR A 11 5.57 -0.44 -14.80
N PRO A 12 6.09 -1.66 -14.54
CA PRO A 12 5.28 -2.74 -14.01
C PRO A 12 4.64 -2.36 -12.67
N TRP A 13 3.32 -2.47 -12.59
CA TRP A 13 2.56 -2.28 -11.36
C TRP A 13 1.43 -3.31 -11.29
N ARG A 14 0.98 -3.63 -10.07
CA ARG A 14 -0.21 -4.46 -9.85
C ARG A 14 -1.20 -3.69 -9.01
N LEU A 15 -2.43 -3.59 -9.51
CA LEU A 15 -3.54 -2.97 -8.80
C LEU A 15 -4.39 -4.04 -8.15
N TYR A 16 -4.65 -3.86 -6.86
CA TYR A 16 -5.70 -4.59 -6.17
C TYR A 16 -6.79 -3.58 -5.83
N CYS A 17 -8.03 -3.84 -6.27
CA CYS A 17 -9.17 -2.97 -6.03
C CYS A 17 -10.42 -3.80 -5.71
N GLY A 18 -11.23 -3.32 -4.76
CA GLY A 18 -12.47 -3.95 -4.37
C GLY A 18 -12.71 -3.94 -2.85
N ALA A 19 -13.85 -4.46 -2.45
CA ALA A 19 -14.16 -4.63 -1.03
C ALA A 19 -13.25 -5.72 -0.42
N ARG A 20 -12.75 -5.50 0.81
CA ARG A 20 -11.89 -6.44 1.54
C ARG A 20 -10.60 -6.83 0.79
N VAL A 21 -10.10 -5.91 -0.02
CA VAL A 21 -8.91 -6.16 -0.85
C VAL A 21 -7.62 -6.32 -0.03
N ILE A 22 -7.56 -5.74 1.17
CA ILE A 22 -6.42 -5.89 2.08
C ILE A 22 -6.27 -7.37 2.46
N GLU A 23 -7.37 -8.02 2.84
CA GLU A 23 -7.40 -9.43 3.24
C GLU A 23 -7.11 -10.38 2.08
N GLN A 24 -7.55 -10.02 0.87
CA GLN A 24 -7.46 -10.87 -0.31
C GLN A 24 -6.12 -10.72 -1.06
N GLY A 25 -5.59 -9.49 -1.15
CA GLY A 25 -4.47 -9.17 -2.04
C GLY A 25 -3.14 -8.90 -1.35
N LEU A 26 -3.16 -8.42 -0.09
CA LEU A 26 -1.92 -7.96 0.55
C LEU A 26 -0.93 -9.11 0.81
N ARG A 27 -1.42 -10.28 1.22
CA ARG A 27 -0.57 -11.45 1.47
C ARG A 27 0.19 -11.88 0.22
N GLU A 28 -0.51 -12.04 -0.91
CA GLU A 28 0.10 -12.39 -2.20
C GLU A 28 1.13 -11.34 -2.63
N ALA A 29 0.82 -10.05 -2.42
CA ALA A 29 1.73 -8.96 -2.76
C ALA A 29 3.04 -9.04 -1.95
N VAL A 30 2.95 -9.31 -0.64
CA VAL A 30 4.11 -9.45 0.25
C VAL A 30 4.92 -10.70 -0.05
N GLU A 31 4.26 -11.83 -0.28
CA GLU A 31 4.92 -13.09 -0.64
C GLU A 31 5.70 -12.98 -1.94
N ARG A 32 5.09 -12.40 -2.98
CA ARG A 32 5.76 -12.15 -4.26
C ARG A 32 6.97 -11.23 -4.11
N ALA A 33 6.89 -10.24 -3.24
CA ALA A 33 8.00 -9.33 -2.95
C ALA A 33 9.08 -9.98 -2.07
N GLY A 34 8.90 -11.22 -1.59
CA GLY A 34 9.82 -11.89 -0.67
C GLY A 34 9.84 -11.28 0.73
N GLY A 35 8.82 -10.52 1.12
CA GLY A 35 8.78 -9.81 2.39
C GLY A 35 8.60 -10.76 3.58
N GLN A 36 9.59 -10.79 4.48
CA GLN A 36 9.56 -11.57 5.73
C GLN A 36 9.26 -10.71 6.96
N ARG A 37 9.66 -9.44 6.92
CA ARG A 37 9.39 -8.42 7.93
C ARG A 37 8.89 -7.17 7.23
N VAL A 38 7.65 -6.84 7.44
CA VAL A 38 6.90 -5.78 6.75
C VAL A 38 6.64 -4.67 7.74
N PHE A 39 7.16 -3.49 7.43
CA PHE A 39 6.93 -2.28 8.19
C PHE A 39 5.92 -1.40 7.46
N VAL A 40 4.84 -1.03 8.15
CA VAL A 40 3.74 -0.24 7.57
C VAL A 40 4.02 1.24 7.75
N ILE A 41 3.84 2.03 6.69
CA ILE A 41 4.02 3.48 6.73
C ILE A 41 2.69 4.13 6.36
N CYS A 42 2.22 5.06 7.18
CA CYS A 42 0.99 5.80 6.94
C CYS A 42 1.01 7.18 7.63
N SER A 43 -0.01 8.00 7.37
CA SER A 43 -0.25 9.25 8.09
C SER A 43 -0.99 8.99 9.42
N PRO A 44 -0.96 9.93 10.38
CA PRO A 44 -1.58 9.73 11.68
C PRO A 44 -3.08 9.43 11.59
N SER A 45 -3.78 10.03 10.61
CA SER A 45 -5.22 9.86 10.47
C SER A 45 -5.62 8.46 10.02
N VAL A 46 -4.80 7.77 9.21
CA VAL A 46 -5.08 6.40 8.76
C VAL A 46 -5.06 5.45 9.95
N ASN A 47 -4.04 5.54 10.80
CA ASN A 47 -3.92 4.65 11.96
C ASN A 47 -4.90 5.02 13.09
N ARG A 48 -5.17 6.32 13.31
CA ARG A 48 -5.98 6.77 14.46
C ARG A 48 -7.48 6.84 14.21
N ARG A 49 -7.92 6.97 12.95
CA ARG A 49 -9.34 7.18 12.60
C ARG A 49 -9.96 6.02 11.83
N THR A 50 -9.19 4.98 11.52
CA THR A 50 -9.67 3.81 10.78
C THR A 50 -9.11 2.54 11.42
N ASP A 51 -9.61 1.38 11.00
CA ASP A 51 -9.09 0.07 11.36
C ASP A 51 -8.08 -0.48 10.34
N THR A 52 -7.64 0.35 9.38
CA THR A 52 -6.82 -0.08 8.23
C THR A 52 -5.52 -0.75 8.66
N VAL A 53 -4.78 -0.14 9.59
CA VAL A 53 -3.50 -0.70 10.07
C VAL A 53 -3.73 -1.98 10.87
N THR A 54 -4.79 -2.04 11.68
CA THR A 54 -5.18 -3.26 12.41
C THR A 54 -5.47 -4.41 11.45
N ARG A 55 -6.22 -4.13 10.38
CA ARG A 55 -6.52 -5.12 9.32
C ARG A 55 -5.26 -5.58 8.59
N ILE A 56 -4.36 -4.66 8.27
CA ILE A 56 -3.05 -4.98 7.68
C ILE A 56 -2.25 -5.88 8.61
N ALA A 57 -2.12 -5.51 9.89
CA ALA A 57 -1.37 -6.30 10.88
C ALA A 57 -1.94 -7.72 11.01
N ALA A 58 -3.27 -7.87 11.02
CA ALA A 58 -3.93 -9.18 11.07
C ALA A 58 -3.61 -10.05 9.85
N VAL A 59 -3.56 -9.47 8.64
CA VAL A 59 -3.24 -10.22 7.40
C VAL A 59 -1.78 -10.64 7.35
N LEU A 60 -0.89 -9.76 7.81
CA LEU A 60 0.56 -9.97 7.83
C LEU A 60 1.01 -10.94 8.92
N GLY A 61 0.29 -11.01 10.05
CA GLY A 61 0.62 -11.87 11.19
C GLY A 61 2.05 -11.63 11.67
N GLU A 62 2.82 -12.71 11.83
CA GLU A 62 4.23 -12.68 12.25
C GLU A 62 5.15 -11.83 11.35
N ARG A 63 4.73 -11.54 10.10
CA ARG A 63 5.51 -10.67 9.22
C ARG A 63 5.34 -9.20 9.57
N PHE A 64 4.35 -8.81 10.37
CA PHE A 64 4.16 -7.41 10.77
C PHE A 64 5.26 -6.98 11.75
N ALA A 65 6.14 -6.10 11.29
CA ALA A 65 7.29 -5.62 12.05
C ALA A 65 7.01 -4.31 12.81
N GLY A 66 5.88 -3.65 12.54
CA GLY A 66 5.50 -2.39 13.18
C GLY A 66 4.88 -1.40 12.20
N VAL A 67 4.55 -0.22 12.72
CA VAL A 67 3.98 0.90 11.96
C VAL A 67 4.69 2.20 12.29
N PHE A 68 4.96 3.00 11.26
CA PHE A 68 5.28 4.41 11.38
C PHE A 68 4.09 5.24 10.89
N GLU A 69 3.57 6.10 11.77
CA GLU A 69 2.42 6.96 11.48
C GLU A 69 2.79 8.44 11.35
N GLY A 70 4.07 8.79 11.28
CA GLY A 70 4.55 10.18 11.24
C GLY A 70 4.59 10.79 9.84
N VAL A 71 3.91 10.22 8.85
CA VAL A 71 3.85 10.82 7.51
C VAL A 71 2.94 12.03 7.56
N GLU A 72 3.55 13.22 7.54
CA GLU A 72 2.85 14.49 7.45
C GLU A 72 2.53 14.85 6.01
N LYS A 73 1.47 15.64 5.83
CA LYS A 73 1.12 16.18 4.52
C LYS A 73 2.03 17.36 4.23
N ASP A 74 2.91 17.24 3.24
CA ASP A 74 3.58 18.40 2.68
C ASP A 74 2.50 19.31 2.06
N SER A 75 2.37 20.50 2.63
CA SER A 75 1.38 21.52 2.25
C SER A 75 2.16 22.74 1.77
N THR A 76 2.81 22.59 0.61
CA THR A 76 3.42 23.69 -0.15
C THR A 76 2.50 24.10 -1.28
#